data_AF-A0AAW6AW32-F1
#
_entry.id   AF-A0AAW6AW32-F1
#
_cell.length_a   1.000
_cell.length_b   1.000
_cell.length_c   1.000
_cell.angle_alpha   90.00
_cell.angle_beta   90.00
_cell.angle_gamma   90.00
#
_symmetry.space_group_name_H-M   'P 1'
#
loop_
_entity.id
_entity.type
_entity.pdbx_description
1 polymer ?
#
loop_
_entity_poly.entity_id
_entity_poly.type
_entity_poly.pdbx_seq_one_letter_code
_entity_poly.pdbx_strand_id
1 'polypeptide(L)'
;MKEITVKRVAPAQLPVHLIYLLGTQYHTKLTDFVVIYDKKEECLYINSAVQEDAAQKFVKYASFEGPCINNDEEDGGLGCLGEYIYDVYGADALSILFDAWKNRRKEKGMEEARGMAGQILPLIKKLDRSEEPPISFNDYLAYYVSRAGSETKHKTLHNAVGYGAKYIFWLGYLAGTGQLQEEP
;
A
#
# COMPACT_ATOMS: atom_id res chain seq x y z
N MET A 1 -8.29 5.86 8.22
CA MET A 1 -8.89 5.02 7.15
C MET A 1 -10.41 5.00 7.33
N LYS A 2 -11.19 4.72 6.27
CA LYS A 2 -12.64 4.46 6.44
C LYS A 2 -12.86 3.23 7.31
N GLU A 3 -13.95 3.16 8.05
CA GLU A 3 -14.27 2.00 8.89
C GLU A 3 -14.54 0.74 8.05
N ILE A 4 -14.11 -0.45 8.52
CA ILE A 4 -14.39 -1.71 7.81
C ILE A 4 -15.85 -2.10 8.05
N THR A 5 -16.58 -2.42 6.98
CA THR A 5 -17.89 -3.08 7.12
C THR A 5 -17.71 -4.56 7.44
N VAL A 6 -18.36 -5.07 8.48
CA VAL A 6 -18.24 -6.48 8.87
C VAL A 6 -19.53 -7.23 8.58
N LYS A 7 -19.43 -8.39 7.93
CA LYS A 7 -20.57 -9.29 7.67
C LYS A 7 -20.30 -10.68 8.23
N ARG A 8 -21.20 -11.16 9.10
CA ARG A 8 -21.20 -12.55 9.59
C ARG A 8 -22.03 -13.40 8.66
N VAL A 9 -21.41 -14.44 8.10
CA VAL A 9 -22.05 -15.26 7.06
C VAL A 9 -21.73 -16.73 7.25
N ALA A 10 -22.68 -17.61 6.94
CA ALA A 10 -22.37 -19.01 6.72
C ALA A 10 -21.56 -19.16 5.41
N PRO A 11 -20.72 -20.20 5.25
CA PRO A 11 -19.94 -20.40 4.03
C PRO A 11 -20.77 -20.38 2.73
N ALA A 12 -21.98 -20.94 2.75
CA ALA A 12 -22.89 -20.95 1.60
C ALA A 12 -23.44 -19.56 1.20
N GLN A 13 -23.32 -18.55 2.07
CA GLN A 13 -23.78 -17.19 1.82
C GLN A 13 -22.65 -16.29 1.28
N LEU A 14 -21.43 -16.82 1.13
CA LEU A 14 -20.30 -16.06 0.61
C LEU A 14 -20.54 -15.75 -0.87
N PRO A 15 -20.36 -14.48 -1.30
CA PRO A 15 -20.38 -14.13 -2.72
C PRO A 15 -19.43 -14.99 -3.56
N VAL A 16 -19.87 -15.39 -4.76
CA VAL A 16 -19.13 -16.32 -5.64
C VAL A 16 -17.72 -15.82 -5.96
N HIS A 17 -17.53 -14.51 -6.16
CA HIS A 17 -16.20 -13.94 -6.41
C HIS A 17 -15.25 -14.10 -5.21
N LEU A 18 -15.77 -14.09 -3.99
CA LEU A 18 -14.98 -14.32 -2.77
C LEU A 18 -14.67 -15.81 -2.59
N ILE A 19 -15.56 -16.72 -3.01
CA ILE A 19 -15.26 -18.16 -3.03
C ILE A 19 -14.12 -18.44 -4.01
N TYR A 20 -14.15 -17.83 -5.19
CA TYR A 20 -13.07 -17.92 -6.16
C TYR A 20 -11.75 -17.38 -5.59
N LEU A 21 -11.80 -16.22 -4.90
CA LEU A 21 -10.62 -15.62 -4.27
C LEU A 21 -10.01 -16.52 -3.18
N LEU A 22 -10.84 -17.11 -2.31
CA LEU A 22 -10.41 -18.08 -1.30
C LEU A 22 -9.63 -19.23 -1.94
N GLY A 23 -10.19 -19.85 -2.98
CA GLY A 23 -9.57 -21.02 -3.60
C GLY A 23 -8.31 -20.69 -4.43
N THR A 24 -8.28 -19.55 -5.10
CA THR A 24 -7.19 -19.22 -6.03
C THR A 24 -6.02 -18.49 -5.39
N GLN A 25 -6.28 -17.50 -4.54
CA GLN A 25 -5.23 -16.69 -3.91
C GLN A 25 -4.78 -17.28 -2.58
N TYR A 26 -5.73 -17.74 -1.77
CA TYR A 26 -5.46 -18.20 -0.41
C TYR A 26 -5.43 -19.71 -0.29
N HIS A 27 -5.73 -20.44 -1.37
CA HIS A 27 -5.75 -21.91 -1.43
C HIS A 27 -6.62 -22.57 -0.35
N THR A 28 -7.62 -21.85 0.16
CA THR A 28 -8.51 -22.28 1.22
C THR A 28 -9.79 -22.88 0.64
N LYS A 29 -10.25 -24.02 1.18
CA LYS A 29 -11.55 -24.59 0.81
C LYS A 29 -12.68 -23.81 1.47
N LEU A 30 -13.86 -23.81 0.85
CA LEU A 30 -15.04 -23.15 1.42
C LEU A 30 -15.44 -23.73 2.79
N THR A 31 -15.19 -25.02 3.03
CA THR A 31 -15.43 -25.67 4.33
C THR A 31 -14.53 -25.15 5.45
N ASP A 32 -13.35 -24.65 5.08
CA ASP A 32 -12.32 -24.18 6.00
C ASP A 32 -12.32 -22.65 6.10
N PHE A 33 -13.34 -22.00 5.55
CA PHE A 33 -13.51 -20.55 5.55
C PHE A 33 -13.61 -20.00 6.96
N VAL A 34 -12.70 -19.08 7.32
CA VAL A 34 -12.73 -18.32 8.58
C VAL A 34 -13.07 -16.85 8.32
N VAL A 35 -12.32 -16.21 7.42
CA VAL A 35 -12.45 -14.78 7.12
C VAL A 35 -12.00 -14.52 5.68
N ILE A 36 -12.59 -13.51 5.02
CA ILE A 36 -12.13 -12.98 3.74
C ILE A 36 -12.42 -11.48 3.64
N TYR A 37 -11.49 -10.73 3.10
CA TYR A 37 -11.65 -9.30 2.85
C TYR A 37 -12.02 -9.03 1.40
N ASP A 38 -13.19 -8.41 1.20
CA ASP A 38 -13.59 -7.84 -0.08
C ASP A 38 -13.04 -6.42 -0.17
N LYS A 39 -11.96 -6.27 -0.94
CA LYS A 39 -11.33 -4.98 -1.20
C LYS A 39 -12.27 -3.99 -1.89
N LYS A 40 -13.15 -4.45 -2.78
CA LYS A 40 -14.01 -3.56 -3.57
C LYS A 40 -15.06 -2.90 -2.70
N GLU A 41 -15.65 -3.68 -1.80
CA GLU A 41 -16.72 -3.24 -0.89
C GLU A 41 -16.18 -2.79 0.48
N GLU A 42 -14.86 -2.79 0.67
CA GLU A 42 -14.18 -2.57 1.95
C GLU A 42 -14.81 -3.39 3.10
N CYS A 43 -15.15 -4.66 2.82
CA CYS A 43 -15.96 -5.48 3.70
C CYS A 43 -15.25 -6.77 4.14
N LEU A 44 -15.21 -7.01 5.45
CA LEU A 44 -14.68 -8.23 6.03
C LEU A 44 -15.83 -9.23 6.27
N TYR A 45 -15.84 -10.31 5.51
CA TYR A 45 -16.76 -11.42 5.68
C TYR A 45 -16.12 -12.42 6.64
N ILE A 46 -16.81 -12.73 7.73
CA ILE A 46 -16.33 -13.64 8.78
C ILE A 46 -17.34 -14.77 8.90
N ASN A 47 -16.84 -16.00 8.99
CA ASN A 47 -17.69 -17.17 9.19
C ASN A 47 -18.51 -17.00 10.48
N SER A 48 -19.83 -17.22 10.39
CA SER A 48 -20.75 -17.13 11.53
C SER A 48 -20.40 -18.07 12.69
N ALA A 49 -19.62 -19.13 12.45
CA ALA A 49 -19.12 -20.02 13.49
C ALA A 49 -17.98 -19.42 14.35
N VAL A 50 -17.33 -18.35 13.88
CA VAL A 50 -16.28 -17.66 14.64
C VAL A 50 -16.92 -16.85 15.77
N GLN A 51 -16.37 -17.00 16.98
CA GLN A 51 -16.82 -16.27 18.16
C GLN A 51 -16.62 -14.76 18.02
N GLU A 52 -17.50 -13.98 18.67
CA GLU A 52 -17.50 -12.52 18.53
C GLU A 52 -16.18 -11.87 18.97
N ASP A 53 -15.60 -12.32 20.09
CA ASP A 53 -14.31 -11.81 20.58
C ASP A 53 -13.18 -12.01 19.56
N ALA A 54 -13.08 -13.21 18.96
CA ALA A 54 -12.09 -13.47 17.91
C ALA A 54 -12.34 -12.62 16.66
N ALA A 55 -13.59 -12.37 16.33
CA ALA A 55 -13.91 -11.58 15.17
C ALA A 55 -13.63 -10.07 15.37
N GLN A 56 -13.78 -9.55 16.60
CA GLN A 56 -13.30 -8.22 16.96
C GLN A 56 -11.78 -8.11 16.83
N LYS A 57 -11.04 -9.17 17.21
CA LYS A 57 -9.59 -9.25 16.98
C LYS A 57 -9.23 -9.17 15.50
N PHE A 58 -9.98 -9.85 14.61
CA PHE A 58 -9.77 -9.74 13.17
C PHE A 58 -9.96 -8.32 12.65
N VAL A 59 -11.01 -7.63 13.12
CA VAL A 59 -11.28 -6.23 12.76
C VAL A 59 -10.17 -5.31 13.28
N LYS A 60 -9.70 -5.51 14.52
CA LYS A 60 -8.56 -4.77 15.11
C LYS A 60 -7.32 -4.92 14.22
N TYR A 61 -6.98 -6.16 13.85
CA TYR A 61 -5.81 -6.45 13.00
C TYR A 61 -5.93 -5.80 11.62
N ALA A 62 -7.05 -6.00 10.91
CA ALA A 62 -7.26 -5.45 9.57
C ALA A 62 -7.42 -3.91 9.54
N SER A 63 -7.73 -3.29 10.69
CA SER A 63 -7.92 -1.83 10.83
C SER A 63 -6.75 -1.10 11.45
N PHE A 64 -5.66 -1.80 11.74
CA PHE A 64 -4.47 -1.20 12.31
C PHE A 64 -3.87 -0.12 11.40
N GLU A 65 -3.71 1.10 11.93
CA GLU A 65 -3.18 2.22 11.13
C GLU A 65 -1.65 2.36 11.18
N GLY A 66 -1.00 1.68 12.13
CA GLY A 66 0.43 1.81 12.36
C GLY A 66 1.30 1.27 11.21
N PRO A 67 2.58 1.67 11.16
CA PRO A 67 3.48 1.32 10.06
C PRO A 67 3.98 -0.13 10.10
N CYS A 68 4.10 -0.71 11.28
CA CYS A 68 4.73 -2.02 11.48
C CYS A 68 3.79 -2.94 12.26
N ILE A 69 2.88 -3.63 11.56
CA ILE A 69 1.88 -4.50 12.21
C ILE A 69 2.51 -5.69 12.93
N ASN A 70 3.70 -6.12 12.52
CA ASN A 70 4.41 -7.25 13.09
C ASN A 70 5.25 -6.90 14.33
N ASN A 71 5.35 -5.62 14.70
CA ASN A 71 6.01 -5.23 15.94
C ASN A 71 5.15 -5.64 17.14
N ASP A 72 5.76 -5.79 18.31
CA ASP A 72 5.03 -6.05 19.54
C ASP A 72 4.15 -4.86 19.95
N GLU A 73 3.19 -5.09 20.83
CA GLU A 73 2.28 -4.03 21.30
C GLU A 73 3.05 -2.89 22.00
N GLU A 74 4.15 -3.20 22.70
CA GLU A 74 5.04 -2.21 23.32
C GLU A 74 5.71 -1.28 22.29
N ASP A 75 5.98 -1.80 21.09
CA ASP A 75 6.53 -1.07 19.95
C ASP A 75 5.43 -0.49 19.04
N GLY A 76 4.18 -0.51 19.50
CA GLY A 76 3.01 0.04 18.83
C GLY A 76 2.47 -0.82 17.68
N GLY A 77 2.86 -2.10 17.59
CA GLY A 77 2.35 -3.06 16.60
C GLY A 77 1.29 -4.03 17.15
N LEU A 78 1.02 -5.10 16.41
CA LEU A 78 0.06 -6.16 16.74
C LEU A 78 0.66 -7.56 16.53
N GLY A 79 1.97 -7.72 16.75
CA GLY A 79 2.73 -8.95 16.54
C GLY A 79 2.10 -10.16 17.24
N CYS A 80 1.93 -10.07 18.57
CA CYS A 80 1.31 -11.12 19.38
C CYS A 80 -0.13 -11.45 18.94
N LEU A 81 -0.88 -10.46 18.45
CA LEU A 81 -2.21 -10.73 17.91
C LEU A 81 -2.14 -11.49 16.58
N GLY A 82 -1.17 -11.17 15.73
CA GLY A 82 -0.89 -11.91 14.50
C GLY A 82 -0.53 -13.37 14.79
N GLU A 83 0.33 -13.61 15.78
CA GLU A 83 0.70 -14.95 16.24
C GLU A 83 -0.53 -15.72 16.75
N TYR A 84 -1.36 -15.11 17.60
CA TYR A 84 -2.62 -15.71 18.04
C TYR A 84 -3.53 -16.11 16.87
N ILE A 85 -3.68 -15.24 15.87
CA ILE A 85 -4.52 -15.54 14.70
C ILE A 85 -3.94 -16.72 13.92
N TYR A 86 -2.62 -16.76 13.75
CA TYR A 86 -1.94 -17.87 13.08
C TYR A 86 -2.16 -19.19 13.83
N ASP A 87 -1.94 -19.20 15.14
CA ASP A 87 -2.00 -20.41 15.96
C ASP A 87 -3.43 -20.98 16.07
N VAL A 88 -4.44 -20.11 16.13
CA VAL A 88 -5.84 -20.53 16.36
C VAL A 88 -6.62 -20.71 15.06
N TYR A 89 -6.38 -19.88 14.06
CA TYR A 89 -7.18 -19.83 12.82
C TYR A 89 -6.37 -20.15 11.55
N GLY A 90 -5.06 -20.34 11.68
CA GLY A 90 -4.19 -20.77 10.60
C GLY A 90 -3.60 -19.64 9.75
N ALA A 91 -2.62 -20.04 8.94
CA ALA A 91 -1.85 -19.15 8.08
C ALA A 91 -2.72 -18.40 7.06
N ASP A 92 -3.76 -19.04 6.53
CA ASP A 92 -4.64 -18.44 5.52
C ASP A 92 -5.42 -17.25 6.10
N ALA A 93 -5.99 -17.41 7.30
CA ALA A 93 -6.71 -16.35 7.99
C ALA A 93 -5.79 -15.15 8.28
N LEU A 94 -4.56 -15.41 8.77
CA LEU A 94 -3.57 -14.35 8.98
C LEU A 94 -3.20 -13.67 7.66
N SER A 95 -2.94 -14.43 6.60
CA SER A 95 -2.54 -13.89 5.29
C SER A 95 -3.62 -12.97 4.70
N ILE A 96 -4.89 -13.38 4.81
CA ILE A 96 -6.05 -12.60 4.38
C ILE A 96 -6.12 -11.26 5.15
N LEU A 97 -5.96 -11.30 6.47
CA LEU A 97 -6.05 -10.11 7.32
C LEU A 97 -4.85 -9.18 7.11
N PHE A 98 -3.66 -9.73 6.90
CA PHE A 98 -2.46 -8.99 6.55
C PHE A 98 -2.61 -8.29 5.18
N ASP A 99 -3.15 -9.00 4.18
CA ASP A 99 -3.44 -8.41 2.87
C ASP A 99 -4.51 -7.31 2.96
N ALA A 100 -5.52 -7.47 3.82
CA ALA A 100 -6.50 -6.41 4.08
C ALA A 100 -5.83 -5.15 4.65
N TRP A 101 -5.02 -5.29 5.69
CA TRP A 101 -4.25 -4.19 6.28
C TRP A 101 -3.35 -3.50 5.24
N LYS A 102 -2.54 -4.29 4.52
CA LYS A 102 -1.59 -3.83 3.51
C LYS A 102 -2.27 -3.06 2.38
N ASN A 103 -3.39 -3.59 1.87
CA ASN A 103 -4.14 -2.97 0.78
C ASN A 103 -4.72 -1.61 1.20
N ARG A 104 -5.35 -1.55 2.36
CA ARG A 104 -5.97 -0.30 2.85
C ARG A 104 -4.92 0.76 3.15
N ARG A 105 -3.76 0.38 3.70
CA ARG A 105 -2.64 1.31 3.89
C ARG A 105 -2.12 1.85 2.56
N LYS A 106 -2.00 1.00 1.54
CA LYS A 106 -1.63 1.41 0.18
C LYS A 106 -2.66 2.40 -0.39
N GLU A 107 -3.95 2.16 -0.20
CA GLU A 107 -5.01 3.05 -0.68
C GLU A 107 -4.98 4.42 0.01
N LYS A 108 -4.85 4.45 1.34
CA LYS A 108 -4.67 5.69 2.11
C LYS A 108 -3.47 6.49 1.58
N GLY A 109 -2.31 5.83 1.41
CA GLY A 109 -1.11 6.48 0.88
C GLY A 109 -1.29 7.01 -0.55
N MET A 110 -2.03 6.30 -1.41
CA MET A 110 -2.32 6.75 -2.77
C MET A 110 -3.32 7.91 -2.81
N GLU A 111 -4.29 7.94 -1.89
CA GLU A 111 -5.24 9.04 -1.74
C GLU A 111 -4.53 10.32 -1.27
N GLU A 112 -3.71 10.22 -0.21
CA GLU A 112 -2.88 11.32 0.29
C GLU A 112 -1.93 11.84 -0.80
N ALA A 113 -1.24 10.94 -1.51
CA ALA A 113 -0.35 11.29 -2.62
C ALA A 113 -1.10 11.98 -3.77
N ARG A 114 -2.31 11.52 -4.11
CA ARG A 114 -3.15 12.15 -5.14
C ARG A 114 -3.60 13.56 -4.71
N GLY A 115 -3.98 13.74 -3.45
CA GLY A 115 -4.33 15.04 -2.89
C GLY A 115 -3.18 16.03 -3.00
N MET A 116 -1.98 15.64 -2.57
CA MET A 116 -0.76 16.45 -2.71
C MET A 116 -0.41 16.74 -4.17
N ALA A 117 -0.49 15.74 -5.04
CA ALA A 117 -0.24 15.92 -6.48
C ALA A 117 -1.20 16.96 -7.08
N GLY A 118 -2.48 16.97 -6.69
CA GLY A 118 -3.46 17.97 -7.12
C GLY A 118 -3.07 19.41 -6.78
N GLN A 119 -2.38 19.62 -5.66
CA GLN A 119 -1.88 20.95 -5.24
C GLN A 119 -0.60 21.35 -5.96
N ILE A 120 0.28 20.39 -6.25
CA ILE A 120 1.61 20.64 -6.84
C ILE A 120 1.54 20.78 -8.37
N LEU A 121 0.70 19.99 -9.05
CA LEU A 121 0.62 19.98 -10.52
C LEU A 121 0.34 21.37 -11.15
N PRO A 122 -0.52 22.23 -10.59
CA PRO A 122 -0.71 23.59 -11.09
C PRO A 122 0.57 24.45 -11.02
N LEU A 123 1.38 24.29 -9.97
CA LEU A 123 2.64 25.02 -9.81
C LEU A 123 3.65 24.58 -10.88
N ILE A 124 3.76 23.27 -11.12
CA ILE A 124 4.60 22.71 -12.19
C ILE A 124 4.16 23.26 -13.56
N LYS A 125 2.84 23.23 -13.85
CA LYS A 125 2.29 23.75 -15.11
C LYS A 125 2.55 25.24 -15.32
N LYS A 126 2.66 26.02 -14.23
CA LYS A 126 2.99 27.45 -14.31
C LYS A 126 4.47 27.64 -14.70
N LEU A 127 5.37 26.84 -14.13
CA LEU A 127 6.79 26.87 -14.47
C LEU A 127 7.05 26.43 -15.92
N ASP A 128 6.39 25.38 -16.36
CA ASP A 128 6.50 24.84 -17.73
C ASP A 128 6.09 25.85 -18.81
N ARG A 129 5.18 26.77 -18.47
CA ARG A 129 4.71 27.84 -19.36
C ARG A 129 5.47 29.16 -19.19
N SER A 130 6.48 29.21 -18.32
CA SER A 130 7.26 30.43 -18.10
C SER A 130 8.12 30.71 -19.33
N GLU A 131 8.06 31.93 -19.85
CA GLU A 131 8.95 32.37 -20.94
C GLU A 131 10.41 32.43 -20.47
N GLU A 132 10.61 32.72 -19.18
CA GLU A 132 11.91 32.69 -18.50
C GLU A 132 11.83 31.70 -17.33
N PRO A 133 12.09 30.40 -17.55
CA PRO A 133 12.15 29.45 -16.45
C PRO A 133 13.41 29.71 -15.60
N PRO A 134 13.35 29.50 -14.28
CA PRO A 134 14.48 29.78 -13.38
C PRO A 134 15.71 28.89 -13.64
N ILE A 135 15.52 27.74 -14.29
CA ILE A 135 16.57 26.78 -14.66
C ILE A 135 16.24 26.25 -16.06
N SER A 136 17.25 26.19 -16.93
CA SER A 136 17.10 25.56 -18.25
C SER A 136 17.00 24.04 -18.12
N PHE A 137 15.99 23.43 -18.75
CA PHE A 137 15.84 21.99 -18.79
C PHE A 137 16.68 21.39 -19.93
N ASN A 138 17.75 20.67 -19.58
CA ASN A 138 18.54 19.90 -20.53
C ASN A 138 17.99 18.47 -20.65
N ASP A 139 17.30 18.19 -21.76
CA ASP A 139 16.62 16.92 -22.02
C ASP A 139 17.59 15.74 -22.21
N TYR A 140 18.74 15.96 -22.85
CA TYR A 140 19.81 14.96 -22.97
C TYR A 140 20.39 14.57 -21.62
N LEU A 141 20.69 15.55 -20.76
CA LEU A 141 21.16 15.30 -19.40
C LEU A 141 20.11 14.50 -18.61
N ALA A 142 18.85 14.93 -18.65
CA ALA A 142 17.75 14.22 -18.00
C ALA A 142 17.62 12.78 -18.51
N TYR A 143 17.74 12.55 -19.81
CA TYR A 143 17.71 11.21 -20.41
C TYR A 143 18.80 10.30 -19.81
N TYR A 144 20.05 10.74 -19.82
CA TYR A 144 21.16 9.91 -19.32
C TYR A 144 21.09 9.67 -17.81
N VAL A 145 20.65 10.67 -17.02
CA VAL A 145 20.44 10.53 -15.57
C VAL A 145 19.31 9.52 -15.28
N SER A 146 18.18 9.64 -15.96
CA SER A 146 17.04 8.72 -15.81
C SER A 146 17.41 7.29 -16.24
N ARG A 147 18.17 7.15 -17.34
CA ARG A 147 18.65 5.87 -17.83
C ARG A 147 19.59 5.20 -16.83
N ALA A 148 20.59 5.93 -16.32
CA ALA A 148 21.51 5.41 -15.31
C ALA A 148 20.76 4.90 -14.07
N GLY A 149 19.77 5.64 -13.59
CA GLY A 149 18.91 5.18 -12.50
C GLY A 149 18.13 3.92 -12.86
N SER A 150 17.54 3.85 -14.05
CA SER A 150 16.74 2.71 -14.52
C SER A 150 17.57 1.43 -14.75
N GLU A 151 18.85 1.57 -15.08
CA GLU A 151 19.80 0.45 -15.22
C GLU A 151 20.22 -0.13 -13.86
N THR A 152 20.01 0.61 -12.75
CA THR A 152 20.14 0.02 -11.42
C THR A 152 19.04 -1.03 -11.24
N LYS A 153 19.41 -2.28 -10.93
CA LYS A 153 18.46 -3.39 -10.68
C LYS A 153 17.59 -3.19 -9.43
N HIS A 154 17.57 -1.98 -8.87
CA HIS A 154 16.88 -1.63 -7.64
C HIS A 154 15.44 -1.21 -7.89
N LYS A 155 14.58 -1.51 -6.91
CA LYS A 155 13.18 -1.08 -6.89
C LYS A 155 12.98 -0.09 -5.76
N THR A 156 12.11 0.90 -5.96
CA THR A 156 11.67 1.76 -4.85
C THR A 156 10.83 0.95 -3.86
N LEU A 157 10.68 1.42 -2.62
CA LEU A 157 10.05 0.69 -1.52
C LEU A 157 8.69 0.09 -1.90
N HIS A 158 7.84 0.87 -2.58
CA HIS A 158 6.53 0.42 -3.04
C HIS A 158 6.48 0.05 -4.52
N ASN A 159 7.62 0.13 -5.22
CA ASN A 159 7.76 -0.07 -6.66
C ASN A 159 6.73 0.72 -7.48
N ALA A 160 6.30 1.88 -6.97
CA ALA A 160 5.33 2.75 -7.64
C ALA A 160 5.99 3.57 -8.77
N VAL A 161 7.29 3.84 -8.63
CA VAL A 161 8.16 4.47 -9.65
C VAL A 161 9.52 3.78 -9.67
N GLY A 162 10.21 3.83 -10.81
CA GLY A 162 11.56 3.29 -10.96
C GLY A 162 12.67 4.22 -10.45
N TYR A 163 13.90 3.72 -10.42
CA TYR A 163 15.06 4.52 -10.01
C TYR A 163 15.40 5.65 -11.00
N GLY A 164 15.00 5.56 -12.27
CA GLY A 164 15.13 6.69 -13.20
C GLY A 164 14.37 7.93 -12.74
N ALA A 165 13.10 7.77 -12.31
CA ALA A 165 12.33 8.86 -11.72
C ALA A 165 12.95 9.39 -10.43
N LYS A 166 13.50 8.50 -9.59
CA LYS A 166 14.22 8.88 -8.36
C LYS A 166 15.47 9.70 -8.66
N TYR A 167 16.19 9.37 -9.73
CA TYR A 167 17.40 10.09 -10.13
C TYR A 167 17.05 11.47 -10.73
N ILE A 168 15.96 11.58 -11.49
CA ILE A 168 15.43 12.88 -11.93
C ILE A 168 15.03 13.76 -10.73
N PHE A 169 14.40 13.19 -9.71
CA PHE A 169 14.13 13.92 -8.47
C PHE A 169 15.42 14.47 -7.83
N TRP A 170 16.48 13.66 -7.77
CA TRP A 170 17.78 14.11 -7.25
C TRP A 170 18.46 15.16 -8.13
N LEU A 171 18.35 15.05 -9.46
CA LEU A 171 18.84 16.07 -10.38
C LEU A 171 18.17 17.42 -10.10
N GLY A 172 16.85 17.44 -9.95
CA GLY A 172 16.10 18.65 -9.58
C GLY A 172 16.52 19.21 -8.22
N TYR A 173 16.76 18.34 -7.22
CA TYR A 173 17.27 18.75 -5.92
C TYR A 173 18.67 19.39 -6.00
N LEU A 174 19.60 18.79 -6.75
CA LEU A 174 20.95 19.34 -6.95
C LEU A 174 20.90 20.69 -7.69
N ALA A 175 20.03 20.80 -8.70
CA ALA A 175 19.81 22.05 -9.42
C ALA A 175 19.28 23.15 -8.50
N GLY A 176 18.24 22.84 -7.70
CA GLY A 176 17.62 23.80 -6.78
C GLY A 176 18.50 24.21 -5.59
N THR A 177 19.50 23.40 -5.23
CA THR A 177 20.48 23.72 -4.18
C THR A 177 21.75 24.39 -4.72
N GLY A 178 21.84 24.63 -6.03
CA GLY A 178 23.00 25.27 -6.67
C GLY A 178 24.26 24.40 -6.69
N GLN A 179 24.13 23.08 -6.51
CA GLN A 179 25.26 22.13 -6.56
C GLN A 179 25.62 21.71 -7.99
N LEU A 180 24.78 22.04 -8.96
CA LEU A 180 25.08 21.93 -10.38
C LEU A 180 25.72 23.24 -10.87
N GLN A 181 26.84 23.66 -10.27
CA GLN A 181 27.65 24.70 -10.90
C GLN A 181 28.47 24.04 -12.00
N GLU A 182 28.34 24.55 -13.23
CA GLU A 182 29.34 24.29 -14.27
C GLU A 182 30.67 24.84 -13.75
N GLU A 183 31.72 24.00 -13.71
CA GLU A 183 33.08 24.54 -13.54
C GLU A 183 33.32 25.58 -14.65
N PRO A 184 33.94 26.73 -14.33
CA PRO A 184 34.14 27.83 -15.27
C PRO A 184 35.02 27.47 -16.48
#